data_AF-A0A1S3JYI1-F1
#
_entry.id   AF-A0A1S3JYI1-F1
#
_cell.length_a   1.000
_cell.length_b   1.000
_cell.length_c   1.000
_cell.angle_alpha   90.00
_cell.angle_beta   90.00
_cell.angle_gamma   90.00
#
_symmetry.space_group_name_H-M   'P 1'
#
loop_
_entity.id
_entity.type
_entity.pdbx_description
1 polymer ?
#
loop_
_entity_poly.entity_id
_entity_poly.type
_entity_poly.pdbx_seq_one_letter_code
_entity_poly.pdbx_strand_id
1 'polypeptide(L)'
;MATNEVSTNDFQVQYKLCDYNPKMVQAWQELFKDHADRIQIHNGHIFGKDAPSADAIVSPANSFGFMDGGIDMVYTRHFGWQMQERLQEVIRKEYNGEVLVGQAAIIETFEGGVKEGSLDWSKYNGGQPIKFLISAPTMRVPLEVADTVNAYLAFRAVILAVKKHNAVPANEPIRSVLCPGLGTAVGRMPPERCAFQMCRAFEVYELGMHKNVLNPTHLEYPCADHETMTQYV
;
A
#
# COMPACT_ATOMS: atom_id res chain seq x y z
N MET A 1 -8.38 14.22 -38.90
CA MET A 1 -8.57 12.93 -38.20
C MET A 1 -8.61 13.25 -36.73
N ALA A 2 -9.80 13.10 -36.12
CA ALA A 2 -9.99 13.38 -34.70
C ALA A 2 -9.19 12.36 -33.88
N THR A 3 -8.29 12.84 -33.04
CA THR A 3 -7.62 12.04 -32.02
C THR A 3 -8.68 11.65 -31.00
N ASN A 4 -9.05 10.36 -30.97
CA ASN A 4 -9.84 9.79 -29.89
C ASN A 4 -9.04 9.97 -28.59
N GLU A 5 -9.43 10.94 -27.77
CA GLU A 5 -9.11 10.93 -26.35
C GLU A 5 -9.70 9.65 -25.77
N VAL A 6 -8.83 8.69 -25.46
CA VAL A 6 -9.17 7.57 -24.62
C VAL A 6 -9.56 8.19 -23.28
N SER A 7 -10.85 8.19 -22.95
CA SER A 7 -11.31 8.53 -21.62
C SER A 7 -10.68 7.53 -20.66
N THR A 8 -9.58 7.89 -20.03
CA THR A 8 -9.08 7.18 -18.86
C THR A 8 -10.20 7.26 -17.85
N ASN A 9 -10.87 6.14 -17.58
CA ASN A 9 -11.72 6.01 -16.40
C ASN A 9 -10.79 6.14 -15.20
N ASP A 10 -10.47 7.38 -14.83
CA ASP A 10 -9.62 7.71 -13.71
C ASP A 10 -10.48 7.51 -12.47
N PHE A 11 -10.60 6.25 -12.05
CA PHE A 11 -11.29 5.91 -10.82
C PHE A 11 -10.54 6.63 -9.69
N GLN A 12 -11.21 7.55 -9.02
CA GLN A 12 -10.66 8.15 -7.81
C GLN A 12 -10.59 7.08 -6.73
N VAL A 13 -9.39 6.58 -6.47
CA VAL A 13 -9.14 5.57 -5.44
C VAL A 13 -9.15 6.24 -4.08
N GLN A 14 -9.85 5.64 -3.11
CA GLN A 14 -9.82 6.03 -1.71
C GLN A 14 -8.78 5.20 -0.96
N TYR A 15 -7.88 5.85 -0.23
CA TYR A 15 -6.90 5.15 0.62
C TYR A 15 -7.35 5.23 2.07
N LYS A 16 -7.33 4.08 2.73
CA LYS A 16 -7.83 3.86 4.09
C LYS A 16 -6.65 3.47 4.96
N LEU A 17 -6.13 4.42 5.72
CA LEU A 17 -4.96 4.22 6.58
C LEU A 17 -5.41 3.68 7.92
N CYS A 18 -4.88 2.53 8.32
CA CYS A 18 -5.33 1.80 9.50
C CYS A 18 -4.16 1.29 10.33
N ASP A 19 -4.07 1.70 11.60
CA ASP A 19 -3.05 1.18 12.52
C ASP A 19 -3.60 1.11 13.95
N TYR A 20 -3.14 0.15 14.73
CA TYR A 20 -3.50 0.05 16.15
C TYR A 20 -2.67 1.01 17.01
N ASN A 21 -1.51 1.45 16.54
CA ASN A 21 -0.66 2.40 17.24
C ASN A 21 -1.22 3.83 17.12
N PRO A 22 -1.69 4.44 18.23
CA PRO A 22 -2.30 5.77 18.19
C PRO A 22 -1.32 6.85 17.73
N LYS A 23 -0.01 6.68 17.92
CA LYS A 23 0.99 7.64 17.42
C LYS A 23 1.04 7.68 15.90
N MET A 24 0.91 6.52 15.25
CA MET A 24 0.84 6.42 13.78
C MET A 24 -0.39 7.12 13.24
N VAL A 25 -1.53 6.87 13.89
CA VAL A 25 -2.81 7.48 13.51
C VAL A 25 -2.76 9.00 13.70
N GLN A 26 -2.22 9.48 14.82
CA GLN A 26 -2.07 10.92 15.06
C GLN A 26 -1.16 11.58 14.02
N ALA A 27 -0.04 10.94 13.66
CA ALA A 27 0.86 11.44 12.63
C ALA A 27 0.16 11.54 11.25
N TRP A 28 -0.63 10.53 10.88
CA TRP A 28 -1.44 10.61 9.67
C TRP A 28 -2.50 11.70 9.74
N GLN A 29 -3.20 11.85 10.86
CA GLN A 29 -4.25 12.87 11.02
C GLN A 29 -3.69 14.27 10.81
N GLU A 30 -2.49 14.56 11.31
CA GLU A 30 -1.85 15.86 11.11
C GLU A 30 -1.41 16.06 9.65
N LEU A 31 -0.74 15.07 9.06
CA LEU A 31 -0.12 15.20 7.73
C LEU A 31 -1.10 15.06 6.56
N PHE A 32 -2.21 14.36 6.75
CA PHE A 32 -3.26 14.19 5.75
C PHE A 32 -4.50 15.05 6.02
N LYS A 33 -4.44 16.02 6.94
CA LYS A 33 -5.59 16.87 7.32
C LYS A 33 -6.27 17.56 6.13
N ASP A 34 -5.49 17.93 5.11
CA ASP A 34 -5.94 18.63 3.91
C ASP A 34 -6.40 17.67 2.79
N HIS A 35 -6.34 16.35 3.03
CA HIS A 35 -6.59 15.29 2.03
C HIS A 35 -7.76 14.35 2.44
N ALA A 36 -8.66 14.81 3.31
CA ALA A 36 -9.72 14.00 3.92
C ALA A 36 -10.80 13.49 2.94
N ASP A 37 -10.86 14.04 1.72
CA ASP A 37 -11.73 13.58 0.64
C ASP A 37 -11.25 12.27 0.00
N ARG A 38 -9.93 12.02 0.02
CA ARG A 38 -9.30 10.84 -0.58
C ARG A 38 -8.70 9.88 0.46
N ILE A 39 -8.51 10.37 1.70
CA ILE A 39 -7.88 9.64 2.79
C ILE A 39 -8.85 9.45 3.94
N GLN A 40 -9.08 8.19 4.32
CA GLN A 40 -9.78 7.83 5.55
C GLN A 40 -8.77 7.27 6.55
N ILE A 41 -8.79 7.75 7.79
CA ILE A 41 -7.88 7.28 8.84
C ILE A 41 -8.68 6.56 9.91
N HIS A 42 -8.19 5.39 10.33
CA HIS A 42 -8.81 4.56 11.36
C HIS A 42 -7.77 4.10 12.38
N ASN A 43 -8.08 4.25 13.67
CA ASN A 43 -7.30 3.68 14.75
C ASN A 43 -7.93 2.39 15.23
N GLY A 44 -7.30 1.26 14.94
CA GLY A 44 -7.84 -0.04 15.29
C GLY A 44 -7.08 -1.20 14.68
N HIS A 45 -7.61 -2.40 14.90
CA HIS A 45 -7.09 -3.61 14.26
C HIS A 45 -7.54 -3.63 12.79
N ILE A 46 -6.67 -4.06 11.87
CA ILE A 46 -6.96 -4.01 10.42
C ILE A 46 -8.12 -4.93 9.98
N PHE A 47 -8.39 -5.98 10.75
CA PHE A 47 -9.61 -6.80 10.66
C PHE A 47 -10.56 -6.56 11.84
N GLY A 48 -10.56 -5.37 12.42
CA GLY A 48 -11.55 -4.96 13.41
C GLY A 48 -12.95 -4.91 12.78
N LYS A 49 -14.00 -5.08 13.59
CA LYS A 49 -15.39 -4.96 13.11
C LYS A 49 -15.71 -3.53 12.63
N ASP A 50 -15.01 -2.57 13.21
CA ASP A 50 -15.04 -1.14 12.94
C ASP A 50 -14.01 -0.70 11.89
N ALA A 51 -13.15 -1.60 11.42
CA ALA A 51 -12.20 -1.30 10.35
C ALA A 51 -12.98 -0.97 9.06
N PRO A 52 -12.53 0.04 8.30
CA PRO A 52 -13.25 0.46 7.12
C PRO A 52 -13.10 -0.59 6.01
N SER A 53 -14.17 -0.82 5.24
CA SER A 53 -14.15 -1.83 4.17
C SER A 53 -13.24 -1.40 3.02
N ALA A 54 -12.55 -2.32 2.36
CA ALA A 54 -11.76 -2.03 1.17
C ALA A 54 -11.78 -3.19 0.17
N ASP A 55 -11.49 -2.87 -1.10
CA ASP A 55 -11.36 -3.86 -2.17
C ASP A 55 -9.98 -4.54 -2.11
N ALA A 56 -8.95 -3.79 -1.71
CA ALA A 56 -7.58 -4.25 -1.63
C ALA A 56 -6.97 -3.97 -0.24
N ILE A 57 -6.02 -4.80 0.18
CA ILE A 57 -5.25 -4.61 1.42
C ILE A 57 -3.74 -4.67 1.14
N VAL A 58 -2.98 -3.76 1.75
CA VAL A 58 -1.52 -3.67 1.56
C VAL A 58 -0.78 -4.55 2.57
N SER A 59 0.15 -5.34 2.05
CA SER A 59 1.13 -6.13 2.80
C SER A 59 2.51 -5.47 2.72
N PRO A 60 2.97 -4.80 3.81
CA PRO A 60 4.29 -4.20 3.90
C PRO A 60 5.37 -5.26 4.17
N ALA A 61 5.51 -6.20 3.23
CA ALA A 61 6.27 -7.43 3.38
C ALA A 61 7.81 -7.24 3.26
N ASN A 62 8.50 -8.38 3.27
CA ASN A 62 9.84 -8.53 2.70
C ASN A 62 9.75 -8.82 1.19
N SER A 63 10.89 -8.67 0.50
CA SER A 63 10.95 -8.83 -0.96
C SER A 63 10.73 -10.25 -1.50
N PHE A 64 10.63 -11.25 -0.62
CA PHE A 64 10.46 -12.67 -1.00
C PHE A 64 9.06 -13.21 -0.69
N GLY A 65 8.15 -12.36 -0.24
CA GLY A 65 6.75 -12.73 0.00
C GLY A 65 6.54 -13.68 1.17
N PHE A 66 7.49 -13.82 2.11
CA PHE A 66 7.22 -14.53 3.37
C PHE A 66 6.24 -13.71 4.22
N MET A 67 5.21 -14.36 4.74
CA MET A 67 4.10 -13.75 5.48
C MET A 67 3.98 -14.33 6.89
N ASP A 68 5.11 -14.58 7.54
CA ASP A 68 5.26 -15.31 8.80
C ASP A 68 5.63 -14.41 10.00
N GLY A 69 5.55 -13.09 9.84
CA GLY A 69 5.85 -12.11 10.88
C GLY A 69 4.94 -10.88 10.84
N GLY A 70 4.94 -10.11 11.93
CA GLY A 70 4.24 -8.83 12.02
C GLY A 70 2.77 -8.87 11.57
N ILE A 71 2.38 -7.90 10.75
CA ILE A 71 1.03 -7.82 10.18
C ILE A 71 0.78 -8.89 9.11
N ASP A 72 1.82 -9.38 8.42
CA ASP A 72 1.66 -10.40 7.39
C ASP A 72 1.19 -11.74 8.01
N MET A 73 1.64 -12.06 9.22
CA MET A 73 1.10 -13.19 9.99
C MET A 73 -0.40 -13.02 10.31
N VAL A 74 -0.86 -11.79 10.52
CA VAL A 74 -2.30 -11.50 10.72
C VAL A 74 -3.07 -11.81 9.44
N TYR A 75 -2.54 -11.47 8.27
CA TYR A 75 -3.14 -11.79 6.97
C TYR A 75 -3.14 -13.28 6.70
N THR A 76 -2.02 -13.96 6.94
CA THR A 76 -1.92 -15.41 6.81
C THR A 76 -2.91 -16.15 7.70
N ARG A 77 -3.11 -15.69 8.94
CA ARG A 77 -4.14 -16.26 9.85
C ARG A 77 -5.56 -16.01 9.37
N HIS A 78 -5.80 -14.90 8.68
CA HIS A 78 -7.11 -14.54 8.16
C HIS A 78 -7.45 -15.26 6.85
N PHE A 79 -6.54 -15.25 5.87
CA PHE A 79 -6.75 -15.78 4.53
C PHE A 79 -6.18 -17.20 4.30
N GLY A 80 -5.35 -17.70 5.21
CA GLY A 80 -4.67 -18.99 5.13
C GLY A 80 -3.29 -18.94 4.46
N TRP A 81 -2.46 -19.94 4.76
CA TRP A 81 -1.07 -20.07 4.28
C TRP A 81 -0.90 -20.14 2.77
N GLN A 82 -1.92 -20.61 2.06
CA GLN A 82 -1.94 -20.65 0.60
C GLN A 82 -1.75 -19.25 -0.03
N MET A 83 -2.07 -18.17 0.69
CA MET A 83 -1.80 -16.80 0.24
C MET A 83 -0.32 -16.54 0.02
N GLN A 84 0.53 -16.98 0.94
CA GLN A 84 1.98 -16.87 0.82
C GLN A 84 2.51 -17.67 -0.38
N GLU A 85 2.01 -18.90 -0.56
CA GLU A 85 2.45 -19.78 -1.65
C GLU A 85 2.17 -19.16 -3.03
N ARG A 86 0.96 -18.61 -3.23
CA ARG A 86 0.59 -17.90 -4.46
C ARG A 86 1.40 -16.63 -4.65
N LEU A 87 1.60 -15.84 -3.60
CA LEU A 87 2.44 -14.65 -3.66
C LEU A 87 3.86 -15.03 -4.13
N GLN A 88 4.46 -16.05 -3.52
CA GLN A 88 5.79 -16.53 -3.90
C GLN A 88 5.85 -17.10 -5.33
N GLU A 89 4.76 -17.69 -5.82
CA GLU A 89 4.66 -18.10 -7.23
C GLU A 89 4.68 -16.90 -8.18
N VAL A 90 3.88 -15.87 -7.89
CA VAL A 90 3.88 -14.61 -8.66
C VAL A 90 5.26 -13.95 -8.61
N ILE A 91 5.89 -13.87 -7.43
CA ILE A 91 7.23 -13.30 -7.27
C ILE A 91 8.25 -14.04 -8.13
N ARG A 92 8.22 -15.38 -8.15
CA ARG A 92 9.14 -16.16 -8.99
C ARG A 92 8.92 -15.95 -10.49
N LYS A 93 7.65 -15.92 -10.93
CA LYS A 93 7.30 -15.82 -12.35
C LYS A 93 7.46 -14.41 -12.92
N GLU A 94 7.05 -13.41 -12.17
CA GLU A 94 6.91 -12.03 -12.69
C GLU A 94 8.02 -11.09 -12.21
N TYR A 95 8.65 -11.39 -11.07
CA TYR A 95 9.67 -10.55 -10.45
C TYR A 95 11.05 -11.23 -10.36
N ASN A 96 11.23 -12.35 -11.08
CA ASN A 96 12.48 -13.12 -11.08
C ASN A 96 12.98 -13.49 -9.66
N GLY A 97 12.05 -13.71 -8.73
CA GLY A 97 12.35 -14.16 -7.37
C GLY A 97 12.41 -13.07 -6.30
N GLU A 98 12.32 -11.78 -6.64
CA GLU A 98 12.37 -10.71 -5.65
C GLU A 98 11.55 -9.46 -6.08
N VAL A 99 10.61 -9.01 -5.24
CA VAL A 99 9.92 -7.72 -5.42
C VAL A 99 10.74 -6.64 -4.71
N LEU A 100 11.35 -5.72 -5.46
CA LEU A 100 12.22 -4.70 -4.86
C LEU A 100 11.38 -3.65 -4.10
N VAL A 101 12.00 -3.01 -3.09
CA VAL A 101 11.41 -1.82 -2.46
C VAL A 101 11.18 -0.76 -3.53
N GLY A 102 9.94 -0.26 -3.65
CA GLY A 102 9.52 0.61 -4.76
C GLY A 102 8.78 -0.10 -5.89
N GLN A 103 8.61 -1.42 -5.79
CA GLN A 103 7.71 -2.24 -6.62
C GLN A 103 6.59 -2.84 -5.75
N ALA A 104 5.50 -3.24 -6.39
CA ALA A 104 4.39 -3.92 -5.72
C ALA A 104 3.78 -4.97 -6.64
N ALA A 105 3.43 -6.12 -6.06
CA ALA A 105 2.71 -7.19 -6.72
C ALA A 105 1.26 -7.22 -6.22
N ILE A 106 0.30 -7.37 -7.15
CA ILE A 106 -1.11 -7.54 -6.81
C ILE A 106 -1.48 -8.99 -7.08
N ILE A 107 -2.10 -9.63 -6.10
CA ILE A 107 -2.69 -10.97 -6.25
C ILE A 107 -4.15 -10.95 -5.81
N GLU A 108 -4.96 -11.82 -6.41
CA GLU A 108 -6.32 -12.07 -5.94
C GLU A 108 -6.29 -12.88 -4.64
N THR A 109 -7.17 -12.52 -3.70
CA THR A 109 -7.25 -13.21 -2.41
C THR A 109 -7.91 -14.58 -2.53
N PHE A 110 -8.81 -14.77 -3.51
CA PHE A 110 -9.64 -15.98 -3.68
C PHE A 110 -9.33 -16.81 -4.93
N GLU A 111 -8.13 -16.70 -5.49
CA GLU A 111 -7.71 -17.56 -6.61
C GLU A 111 -7.24 -18.95 -6.13
N GLY A 112 -7.11 -19.93 -7.04
CA GLY A 112 -6.48 -21.21 -6.72
C GLY A 112 -7.34 -22.18 -5.88
N GLY A 113 -8.67 -22.03 -5.95
CA GLY A 113 -9.63 -22.95 -5.31
C GLY A 113 -10.16 -22.49 -3.95
N VAL A 114 -9.71 -21.33 -3.44
CA VAL A 114 -10.26 -20.72 -2.23
C VAL A 114 -11.54 -19.97 -2.58
N LYS A 115 -12.69 -20.43 -2.07
CA LYS A 115 -13.98 -19.78 -2.35
C LYS A 115 -14.08 -18.45 -1.59
N GLU A 116 -14.63 -17.42 -2.24
CA GLU A 116 -14.96 -16.13 -1.61
C GLU A 116 -15.79 -16.29 -0.32
N GLY A 117 -16.73 -17.25 -0.31
CA GLY A 117 -17.55 -17.61 0.85
C GLY A 117 -16.89 -18.55 1.87
N SER A 118 -15.59 -18.83 1.77
CA SER A 118 -14.86 -19.65 2.76
C SER A 118 -14.60 -18.89 4.07
N LEU A 119 -14.73 -17.57 4.05
CA LEU A 119 -14.59 -16.70 5.22
C LEU A 119 -15.93 -16.04 5.56
N ASP A 120 -16.23 -15.96 6.86
CA ASP A 120 -17.40 -15.25 7.39
C ASP A 120 -17.14 -13.75 7.39
N TRP A 121 -17.46 -13.09 6.27
CA TRP A 121 -17.29 -11.64 6.11
C TRP A 121 -18.28 -10.82 6.95
N SER A 122 -19.34 -11.41 7.55
CA SER A 122 -20.31 -10.63 8.34
C SER A 122 -19.70 -9.89 9.54
N LYS A 123 -18.49 -10.29 9.95
CA LYS A 123 -17.73 -9.72 11.06
C LYS A 123 -16.57 -8.83 10.63
N TYR A 124 -16.25 -8.78 9.34
CA TYR A 124 -15.04 -8.13 8.81
C TYR A 124 -15.35 -7.28 7.58
N ASN A 125 -14.56 -6.24 7.34
CA ASN A 125 -14.55 -5.49 6.07
C ASN A 125 -15.97 -5.07 5.58
N GLY A 126 -16.85 -4.68 6.51
CA GLY A 126 -18.22 -4.24 6.20
C GLY A 126 -19.13 -5.32 5.58
N GLY A 127 -18.87 -6.61 5.81
CA GLY A 127 -19.66 -7.68 5.21
C GLY A 127 -19.23 -8.04 3.79
N GLN A 128 -18.16 -7.43 3.27
CA GLN A 128 -17.69 -7.62 1.91
C GLN A 128 -16.28 -8.21 1.89
N PRO A 129 -15.96 -9.07 0.92
CA PRO A 129 -14.63 -9.64 0.78
C PRO A 129 -13.59 -8.61 0.35
N ILE A 130 -12.40 -8.70 0.93
CA ILE A 130 -11.20 -8.05 0.37
C ILE A 130 -10.72 -8.93 -0.79
N LYS A 131 -10.76 -8.42 -2.01
CA LYS A 131 -10.52 -9.17 -3.25
C LYS A 131 -9.06 -9.21 -3.66
N PHE A 132 -8.26 -8.23 -3.23
CA PHE A 132 -6.87 -8.09 -3.64
C PHE A 132 -5.92 -7.94 -2.45
N LEU A 133 -4.76 -8.59 -2.53
CA LEU A 133 -3.61 -8.30 -1.69
C LEU A 133 -2.57 -7.57 -2.53
N ILE A 134 -2.08 -6.45 -2.03
CA ILE A 134 -0.99 -5.67 -2.64
C ILE A 134 0.27 -5.88 -1.80
N SER A 135 1.18 -6.74 -2.25
CA SER A 135 2.48 -6.94 -1.62
C SER A 135 3.43 -5.81 -2.03
N ALA A 136 3.75 -4.91 -1.10
CA ALA A 136 4.61 -3.75 -1.31
C ALA A 136 5.75 -3.74 -0.28
N PRO A 137 6.92 -4.33 -0.61
CA PRO A 137 7.98 -4.51 0.36
C PRO A 137 8.53 -3.19 0.90
N THR A 138 8.71 -3.13 2.21
CA THR A 138 9.35 -1.99 2.91
C THR A 138 10.83 -2.24 3.20
N MET A 139 11.29 -3.47 2.96
CA MET A 139 12.65 -3.92 3.17
C MET A 139 12.89 -5.20 2.37
N ARG A 140 14.15 -5.47 2.01
CA ARG A 140 14.50 -6.70 1.29
C ARG A 140 14.32 -7.95 2.15
N VAL A 141 14.93 -7.91 3.33
CA VAL A 141 14.77 -8.89 4.42
C VAL A 141 14.42 -8.11 5.69
N PRO A 142 13.90 -8.77 6.75
CA PRO A 142 13.64 -8.11 8.03
C PRO A 142 14.87 -7.35 8.56
N LEU A 143 14.81 -6.01 8.56
CA LEU A 143 15.88 -5.12 9.05
C LEU A 143 15.35 -3.73 9.42
N GLU A 144 16.15 -2.97 10.17
CA GLU A 144 15.83 -1.59 10.57
C GLU A 144 15.97 -0.63 9.38
N VAL A 145 14.90 0.11 9.08
CA VAL A 145 14.80 1.04 7.92
C VAL A 145 14.42 2.45 8.37
N ALA A 146 14.71 2.80 9.62
CA ALA A 146 14.22 4.01 10.27
C ALA A 146 14.58 5.28 9.50
N ASP A 147 15.83 5.38 9.01
CA ASP A 147 16.38 6.56 8.32
C ASP A 147 16.38 6.45 6.80
N THR A 148 15.51 5.60 6.24
CA THR A 148 15.39 5.38 4.78
C THR A 148 14.16 6.08 4.20
N VAL A 149 14.01 6.04 2.87
CA VAL A 149 12.80 6.49 2.14
C VAL A 149 11.85 5.34 1.81
N ASN A 150 11.93 4.22 2.53
CA ASN A 150 11.25 3.00 2.14
C ASN A 150 9.72 3.08 2.25
N ALA A 151 9.16 3.87 3.17
CA ALA A 151 7.72 4.08 3.25
C ALA A 151 7.20 4.86 2.04
N TYR A 152 7.96 5.87 1.57
CA TYR A 152 7.65 6.61 0.35
C TYR A 152 7.67 5.68 -0.87
N LEU A 153 8.74 4.89 -1.02
CA LEU A 153 8.88 3.97 -2.14
C LEU A 153 7.78 2.89 -2.15
N ALA A 154 7.46 2.31 -1.00
CA ALA A 154 6.40 1.30 -0.89
C ALA A 154 5.02 1.90 -1.20
N PHE A 155 4.68 3.07 -0.65
CA PHE A 155 3.37 3.67 -0.92
C PHE A 155 3.23 4.17 -2.36
N ARG A 156 4.30 4.74 -2.93
CA ARG A 156 4.39 5.01 -4.38
C ARG A 156 4.10 3.75 -5.19
N ALA A 157 4.70 2.62 -4.83
CA ALA A 157 4.52 1.37 -5.55
C ALA A 157 3.07 0.87 -5.50
N VAL A 158 2.41 0.98 -4.34
CA VAL A 158 0.98 0.69 -4.19
C VAL A 158 0.14 1.53 -5.15
N ILE A 159 0.33 2.85 -5.15
CA ILE A 159 -0.42 3.79 -6.02
C ILE A 159 -0.25 3.40 -7.49
N LEU A 160 1.00 3.20 -7.94
CA LEU A 160 1.29 2.88 -9.33
C LEU A 160 0.76 1.50 -9.74
N ALA A 161 0.82 0.51 -8.85
CA ALA A 161 0.28 -0.82 -9.12
C ALA A 161 -1.25 -0.78 -9.27
N VAL A 162 -1.96 -0.03 -8.42
CA VAL A 162 -3.42 0.16 -8.52
C VAL A 162 -3.78 0.88 -9.81
N LYS A 163 -3.08 1.96 -10.16
CA LYS A 163 -3.30 2.67 -11.44
C LYS A 163 -3.09 1.76 -12.65
N LYS A 164 -2.02 0.96 -12.65
CA LYS A 164 -1.73 -0.01 -13.70
C LYS A 164 -2.82 -1.09 -13.80
N HIS A 165 -3.29 -1.61 -12.66
CA HIS A 165 -4.37 -2.60 -12.60
C HIS A 165 -5.68 -2.04 -13.15
N ASN A 166 -6.08 -0.84 -12.71
CA ASN A 166 -7.31 -0.19 -13.12
C ASN A 166 -7.30 0.27 -14.58
N ALA A 167 -6.13 0.47 -15.18
CA ALA A 167 -5.99 0.80 -16.60
C ALA A 167 -6.32 -0.39 -17.53
N VAL A 168 -6.39 -1.62 -17.01
CA VAL A 168 -6.76 -2.82 -17.78
C VAL A 168 -8.29 -2.99 -17.72
N PRO A 169 -9.05 -2.80 -18.82
CA PRO A 169 -10.51 -2.82 -18.77
C PRO A 169 -11.14 -4.15 -18.36
N ALA A 170 -10.40 -5.26 -18.50
CA ALA A 170 -10.86 -6.59 -18.13
C ALA A 170 -10.76 -6.86 -16.61
N ASN A 171 -9.99 -6.06 -15.88
CA ASN A 171 -9.79 -6.27 -14.46
C ASN A 171 -10.98 -5.73 -13.66
N GLU A 172 -11.35 -6.43 -12.58
CA GLU A 172 -12.21 -5.81 -11.58
C GLU A 172 -11.45 -4.64 -10.92
N PRO A 173 -11.98 -3.43 -10.97
CA PRO A 173 -11.23 -2.25 -10.55
C PRO A 173 -11.15 -2.10 -9.03
N ILE A 174 -9.98 -1.71 -8.54
CA ILE A 174 -9.72 -1.39 -7.13
C ILE A 174 -10.12 0.06 -6.88
N ARG A 175 -11.15 0.28 -6.05
CA ARG A 175 -11.65 1.63 -5.68
C ARG A 175 -11.19 2.06 -4.31
N SER A 176 -10.81 1.11 -3.48
CA SER A 176 -10.41 1.36 -2.10
C SER A 176 -9.27 0.45 -1.66
N VAL A 177 -8.29 1.05 -0.98
CA VAL A 177 -7.08 0.36 -0.51
C VAL A 177 -6.92 0.56 0.98
N LEU A 178 -6.92 -0.52 1.75
CA LEU A 178 -6.62 -0.53 3.18
C LEU A 178 -5.12 -0.69 3.38
N CYS A 179 -4.48 0.27 4.06
CA CYS A 179 -3.02 0.36 4.17
C CYS A 179 -2.59 0.56 5.63
N PRO A 180 -1.68 -0.28 6.17
CA PRO A 180 -1.11 -0.09 7.50
C PRO A 180 0.07 0.90 7.49
N GLY A 181 0.64 1.18 8.67
CA GLY A 181 1.93 1.86 8.79
C GLY A 181 3.03 1.07 8.06
N LEU A 182 3.82 1.75 7.24
CA LEU A 182 4.84 1.13 6.38
C LEU A 182 6.22 1.26 7.03
N GLY A 183 6.83 0.13 7.40
CA GLY A 183 8.18 0.10 7.98
C GLY A 183 8.28 0.53 9.45
N THR A 184 7.14 0.69 10.16
CA THR A 184 7.10 1.23 11.54
C THR A 184 7.35 0.19 12.63
N ALA A 185 7.10 -1.10 12.34
CA ALA A 185 7.29 -2.19 13.31
C ALA A 185 8.75 -2.70 13.31
N VAL A 186 9.03 -3.79 12.59
CA VAL A 186 10.39 -4.35 12.44
C VAL A 186 11.37 -3.30 11.92
N GLY A 187 10.90 -2.44 11.02
CA GLY A 187 11.69 -1.38 10.42
C GLY A 187 11.98 -0.19 11.33
N ARG A 188 11.28 -0.07 12.47
CA ARG A 188 11.44 1.01 13.47
C ARG A 188 11.35 2.43 12.91
N MET A 189 10.71 2.63 11.77
CA MET A 189 10.49 3.96 11.24
C MET A 189 9.60 4.77 12.20
N PRO A 190 10.01 6.00 12.59
CA PRO A 190 9.19 6.87 13.41
C PRO A 190 7.82 7.12 12.76
N PRO A 191 6.72 7.14 13.54
CA PRO A 191 5.38 7.38 13.01
C PRO A 191 5.25 8.63 12.13
N GLU A 192 5.83 9.74 12.58
CA GLU A 192 5.82 11.05 11.92
C GLU A 192 6.52 10.97 10.56
N ARG A 193 7.69 10.31 10.51
CA ARG A 193 8.45 10.09 9.28
C ARG A 193 7.71 9.18 8.31
N CYS A 194 7.13 8.09 8.79
CA CYS A 194 6.32 7.19 7.97
C CYS A 194 5.13 7.94 7.37
N ALA A 195 4.40 8.70 8.18
CA ALA A 195 3.25 9.49 7.72
C ALA A 195 3.67 10.53 6.69
N PHE A 196 4.80 11.20 6.90
CA PHE A 196 5.31 12.22 5.97
C PHE A 196 5.66 11.61 4.63
N GLN A 197 6.39 10.49 4.64
CA GLN A 197 6.76 9.77 3.42
C GLN A 197 5.54 9.23 2.66
N MET A 198 4.54 8.70 3.36
CA MET A 198 3.29 8.26 2.74
C MET A 198 2.51 9.44 2.14
N CYS A 199 2.39 10.56 2.86
CA CYS A 199 1.73 11.76 2.36
C CYS A 199 2.46 12.33 1.14
N ARG A 200 3.79 12.38 1.19
CA ARG A 200 4.61 12.81 0.07
C ARG A 200 4.38 11.95 -1.18
N ALA A 201 4.35 10.62 -1.05
CA ALA A 201 4.06 9.73 -2.16
C ALA A 201 2.64 9.92 -2.71
N PHE A 202 1.66 10.12 -1.83
CA PHE A 202 0.27 10.41 -2.22
C PHE A 202 0.16 11.70 -3.04
N GLU A 203 0.69 12.81 -2.52
CA GLU A 203 0.65 14.11 -3.18
C GLU A 203 1.33 14.05 -4.56
N VAL A 204 2.49 13.40 -4.65
CA VAL A 204 3.25 13.27 -5.90
C VAL A 204 2.50 12.39 -6.91
N TYR A 205 2.11 11.18 -6.55
CA TYR A 205 1.67 10.17 -7.52
C TYR A 205 0.16 10.03 -7.66
N GLU A 206 -0.63 10.39 -6.65
CA GLU A 206 -2.08 10.38 -6.72
C GLU A 206 -2.62 11.74 -7.17
N LEU A 207 -2.14 12.83 -6.56
CA LEU A 207 -2.64 14.19 -6.83
C LEU A 207 -1.85 14.96 -7.90
N GLY A 208 -0.68 14.46 -8.32
CA GLY A 208 0.16 15.14 -9.33
C GLY A 208 0.77 16.45 -8.84
N MET A 209 0.90 16.62 -7.52
CA MET A 209 1.60 17.74 -6.88
C MET A 209 3.12 17.59 -7.04
N HIS A 210 3.88 18.61 -6.61
CA HIS A 210 5.36 18.58 -6.57
C HIS A 210 6.00 18.25 -7.92
N LYS A 211 5.60 19.00 -8.96
CA LYS A 211 6.06 18.80 -10.36
C LYS A 211 7.58 18.74 -10.51
N ASN A 212 8.33 19.44 -9.66
CA ASN A 212 9.80 19.43 -9.67
C ASN A 212 10.40 18.11 -9.19
N VAL A 213 9.63 17.25 -8.51
CA VAL A 213 10.03 15.88 -8.15
C VAL A 213 9.62 14.89 -9.26
N LEU A 214 8.44 15.08 -9.86
CA LEU A 214 7.96 14.23 -10.96
C LEU A 214 8.79 14.41 -12.24
N ASN A 215 9.09 15.65 -12.59
CA ASN A 215 9.81 16.04 -13.80
C ASN A 215 10.90 17.06 -13.46
N PRO A 216 11.97 16.62 -12.75
CA PRO A 216 13.02 17.52 -12.30
C PRO A 216 13.79 18.10 -13.47
N THR A 217 13.98 19.42 -13.48
CA THR A 217 14.93 20.08 -14.39
C THR A 217 16.37 19.99 -13.88
N HIS A 218 16.54 19.80 -12.57
CA HIS A 218 17.82 19.66 -11.88
C HIS A 218 17.75 18.57 -10.81
N LEU A 219 18.85 17.85 -10.61
CA LEU A 219 18.97 16.77 -9.61
C LEU A 219 18.84 17.29 -8.16
N GLU A 220 19.09 18.59 -7.93
CA GLU A 220 18.97 19.20 -6.61
C GLU A 220 17.57 19.08 -6.00
N TYR A 221 16.51 19.11 -6.81
CA TYR A 221 15.14 19.00 -6.33
C TYR A 221 14.84 17.64 -5.70
N PRO A 222 15.06 16.49 -6.38
CA PRO A 222 14.88 15.18 -5.76
C PRO A 222 15.91 14.91 -4.65
N CYS A 223 17.11 15.50 -4.69
CA CYS A 223 18.04 15.42 -3.55
C CYS A 223 17.48 16.08 -2.30
N ALA A 224 17.00 17.33 -2.40
CA ALA A 224 16.39 18.03 -1.28
C ALA A 224 15.12 17.33 -0.78
N ASP A 225 14.33 16.75 -1.68
CA ASP A 225 13.16 15.94 -1.35
C ASP A 225 13.53 14.70 -0.53
N HIS A 226 14.57 13.98 -0.95
CA HIS A 226 15.10 12.82 -0.26
C HIS A 226 15.63 13.16 1.14
N GLU A 227 16.40 14.25 1.26
CA GLU A 227 16.93 14.74 2.54
C GLU A 227 15.80 15.12 3.49
N THR A 228 14.78 15.82 2.99
CA THR A 228 13.59 16.20 3.79
C THR A 228 12.90 14.96 4.34
N MET A 229 12.69 13.93 3.52
CA MET A 229 12.02 12.69 3.94
C MET A 229 12.82 11.87 4.97
N THR A 230 14.15 11.88 4.88
CA THR A 230 15.02 11.10 5.79
C THR A 230 15.25 11.82 7.11
N GLN A 231 15.21 13.15 7.12
CA GLN A 231 15.41 13.99 8.31
C GLN A 231 14.12 14.37 9.04
N TYR A 232 12.95 14.06 8.49
CA TYR A 232 11.66 14.36 9.12
C TYR A 232 11.55 13.67 10.48
N VAL A 233 11.18 14.45 11.51
CA VAL A 233 11.00 14.03 12.91
C VAL A 233 9.78 14.69 13.52
#